data_AF-A0A0K8T843-F1
#
_entry.id   AF-A0A0K8T843-F1
#
_cell.length_a   1.000
_cell.length_b   1.000
_cell.length_c   1.000
_cell.angle_alpha   90.00
_cell.angle_beta   90.00
_cell.angle_gamma   90.00
#
_symmetry.space_group_name_H-M   'P 1'
#
loop_
_entity.id
_entity.type
_entity.pdbx_description
1 polymer ?
#
loop_
_entity_poly.entity_id
_entity_poly.type
_entity_poly.pdbx_seq_one_letter_code
_entity_poly.pdbx_strand_id
1 'polypeptide(L)'
;MTQGRTLNLDILRVQGYRFFCNKLWNAVKFASMYFTDDFKNSSTSNHADKLTVNPTSLSLLLKTIGDCGNLEKVCSNILDKYSYLNGYEVSGCDFFVSAVASKSKWNTSGCPHLNRWFRHINNITPKGLFQVLGNESPLDLWMLSRLSAAVQMCNDALEAYDFVSATTACYNLWLYDLCDVYLESLKPVFASGDKLSILAAQNTLYYTLNTGLRLLSPFMPFITEELYQRLPHGKRERAPSICVAKYPEQEEYLWRNVELELQVDFAQKLIHKIRSARSDYNIPRNSKTEAFFRASDDSTRELVNNFGSFITLLSSCSSLKSVDGPPDGSAILPISDKCEVFLVLKGMIDPLKEIQKLEKKKEFLVQSISKLETAMSSKDYEAKVPEEIRFVNQEKLVQNKGELDKLAEALEVLAKL
;
A
#
# COMPACT_ATOMS: atom_id res chain seq x y z
N MET A 1 35.18 4.65 13.06
CA MET A 1 34.56 4.52 14.39
C MET A 1 34.66 3.05 14.80
N THR A 2 35.42 2.75 15.85
CA THR A 2 35.52 1.39 16.39
C THR A 2 34.16 0.95 16.93
N GLN A 3 33.56 -0.06 16.30
CA GLN A 3 32.33 -0.72 16.74
C GLN A 3 32.54 -1.22 18.18
N GLY A 4 31.70 -0.79 19.13
CA GLY A 4 31.84 -1.13 20.53
C GLY A 4 31.79 -2.65 20.76
N ARG A 5 32.65 -3.17 21.65
CA ARG A 5 32.76 -4.61 21.99
C ARG A 5 31.50 -5.22 22.64
N THR A 6 30.53 -4.41 23.00
CA THR A 6 29.30 -4.82 23.69
C THR A 6 28.08 -4.34 22.92
N LEU A 7 27.32 -5.27 22.34
CA LEU A 7 25.98 -5.03 21.81
C LEU A 7 24.99 -5.15 22.98
N ASN A 8 24.37 -4.04 23.39
CA ASN A 8 23.27 -4.07 24.33
C ASN A 8 22.07 -4.78 23.68
N LEU A 9 21.66 -5.91 24.26
CA LEU A 9 20.48 -6.64 23.80
C LEU A 9 19.23 -5.88 24.21
N ASP A 10 18.54 -5.29 23.23
CA ASP A 10 17.23 -4.68 23.45
C ASP A 10 16.12 -5.75 23.39
N ILE A 11 15.56 -6.07 24.54
CA ILE A 11 14.47 -7.05 24.68
C ILE A 11 13.23 -6.62 23.89
N LEU A 12 12.93 -5.31 23.82
CA LEU A 12 11.78 -4.81 23.07
C LEU A 12 11.97 -5.02 21.57
N ARG A 13 13.21 -4.90 21.07
CA ARG A 13 13.53 -5.23 19.67
C ARG A 13 13.35 -6.73 19.38
N VAL A 14 13.78 -7.62 20.27
CA VAL A 14 13.54 -9.08 20.14
C VAL A 14 12.05 -9.37 20.09
N GLN A 15 11.26 -8.73 20.96
CA GLN A 15 9.81 -8.86 20.96
C GLN A 15 9.18 -8.35 19.64
N GLY A 16 9.68 -7.24 19.10
CA GLY A 16 9.29 -6.74 17.79
C GLY A 16 9.49 -7.76 16.67
N TYR A 17 10.65 -8.43 16.61
CA TYR A 17 10.91 -9.48 15.62
C TYR A 17 10.02 -10.72 15.81
N ARG A 18 9.68 -11.09 17.06
CA ARG A 18 8.69 -12.15 17.31
C ARG A 18 7.32 -11.78 16.73
N PHE A 19 6.89 -10.53 16.86
CA PHE A 19 5.63 -10.07 16.25
C PHE A 19 5.69 -10.07 14.72
N PHE A 20 6.85 -9.74 14.15
CA PHE A 20 7.09 -9.86 12.71
C PHE A 20 6.96 -11.32 12.24
N CYS A 21 7.59 -12.28 12.92
CA CYS A 21 7.41 -13.72 12.63
C CYS A 21 5.93 -14.15 12.65
N ASN A 22 5.16 -13.66 13.63
CA ASN A 22 3.73 -13.93 13.70
C ASN A 22 2.96 -13.33 12.50
N LYS A 23 3.35 -12.15 12.01
CA LYS A 23 2.79 -11.55 10.79
C LYS A 23 3.07 -12.42 9.56
N LEU A 24 4.31 -12.89 9.38
CA LEU A 24 4.67 -13.83 8.30
C LEU A 24 3.80 -15.09 8.32
N TRP A 25 3.70 -15.71 9.50
CA TRP A 25 2.86 -16.90 9.70
C TRP A 25 1.40 -16.65 9.34
N ASN A 26 0.82 -15.57 9.86
CA ASN A 26 -0.59 -15.25 9.63
C ASN A 26 -0.87 -14.91 8.17
N ALA A 27 0.06 -14.24 7.48
CA ALA A 27 -0.06 -13.95 6.05
C ALA A 27 -0.10 -15.22 5.20
N VAL A 28 0.84 -16.14 5.43
CA VAL A 28 0.88 -17.44 4.72
C VAL A 28 -0.34 -18.28 5.07
N LYS A 29 -0.72 -18.35 6.35
CA LYS A 29 -1.92 -19.06 6.80
C LYS A 29 -3.19 -18.51 6.15
N PHE A 30 -3.34 -17.19 6.07
CA PHE A 30 -4.45 -16.55 5.38
C PHE A 30 -4.48 -16.98 3.91
N ALA A 31 -3.36 -16.89 3.21
CA ALA A 31 -3.27 -17.27 1.81
C ALA A 31 -3.60 -18.76 1.57
N SER A 32 -3.12 -19.65 2.45
CA SER A 32 -3.43 -21.09 2.39
C SER A 32 -4.92 -21.40 2.47
N MET A 33 -5.73 -20.56 3.12
CA MET A 33 -7.19 -20.74 3.15
C MET A 33 -7.84 -20.52 1.78
N TYR A 34 -7.19 -19.75 0.90
CA TYR A 34 -7.71 -19.37 -0.40
C TYR A 34 -7.02 -20.09 -1.57
N PHE A 35 -5.91 -20.81 -1.35
CA PHE A 35 -5.31 -21.64 -2.40
C PHE A 35 -6.06 -22.96 -2.56
N THR A 36 -7.08 -22.95 -3.43
CA THR A 36 -7.90 -24.12 -3.76
C THR A 36 -7.11 -25.23 -4.44
N ASP A 37 -7.65 -26.45 -4.49
CA ASP A 37 -7.01 -27.56 -5.22
C ASP A 37 -6.92 -27.29 -6.73
N ASP A 38 -7.87 -26.54 -7.29
CA ASP A 38 -7.79 -26.05 -8.67
C ASP A 38 -6.63 -25.08 -8.87
N PHE A 39 -6.36 -24.18 -7.90
CA PHE A 39 -5.19 -23.30 -7.94
C PHE A 39 -3.89 -24.10 -7.88
N LYS A 40 -3.82 -25.07 -6.96
CA LYS A 40 -2.68 -26.00 -6.84
C LYS A 40 -2.42 -26.71 -8.17
N ASN A 41 -3.48 -27.20 -8.84
CA ASN A 41 -3.37 -27.94 -10.09
C ASN A 41 -3.14 -27.05 -11.34
N SER A 42 -3.60 -25.80 -11.34
CA SER A 42 -3.56 -24.86 -12.47
C SER A 42 -2.28 -24.04 -12.59
N SER A 43 -1.39 -24.12 -11.60
CA SER A 43 -0.10 -23.39 -11.58
C SER A 43 0.91 -23.81 -12.69
N THR A 44 0.43 -24.44 -13.76
CA THR A 44 1.18 -24.99 -14.91
C THR A 44 0.57 -24.81 -16.29
N SER A 45 -0.49 -24.04 -16.50
CA SER A 45 -0.99 -23.86 -17.87
C SER A 45 -1.35 -22.41 -18.18
N ASN A 46 -1.16 -22.08 -19.46
CA ASN A 46 -1.84 -21.02 -20.18
C ASN A 46 -3.36 -21.16 -20.01
N HIS A 47 -3.91 -20.92 -18.82
CA HIS A 47 -5.34 -20.87 -18.57
C HIS A 47 -5.99 -19.63 -19.22
N ALA A 48 -5.18 -18.80 -19.89
CA ALA A 48 -5.64 -17.74 -20.78
C ALA A 48 -6.65 -18.23 -21.85
N ASP A 49 -6.65 -19.52 -22.21
CA ASP A 49 -7.46 -20.01 -23.33
C ASP A 49 -8.92 -20.36 -23.01
N LYS A 50 -9.36 -20.36 -21.73
CA LYS A 50 -10.70 -20.90 -21.38
C LYS A 50 -11.60 -20.09 -20.45
N LEU A 51 -11.26 -18.84 -20.12
CA LEU A 51 -12.08 -18.04 -19.21
C LEU A 51 -12.47 -16.71 -19.86
N THR A 52 -13.73 -16.64 -20.28
CA THR A 52 -14.40 -15.44 -20.81
C THR A 52 -14.51 -14.36 -19.72
N VAL A 53 -13.95 -13.19 -20.01
CA VAL A 53 -13.86 -12.01 -19.13
C VAL A 53 -15.24 -11.37 -18.89
N ASN A 54 -15.49 -10.93 -17.65
CA ASN A 54 -16.62 -10.10 -17.27
C ASN A 54 -16.20 -8.60 -17.35
N PRO A 55 -16.95 -7.68 -18.00
CA PRO A 55 -16.41 -6.41 -18.50
C PRO A 55 -16.18 -5.28 -17.48
N THR A 56 -16.22 -5.52 -16.17
CA THR A 56 -16.43 -4.43 -15.21
C THR A 56 -15.17 -3.78 -14.62
N SER A 57 -14.02 -4.47 -14.57
CA SER A 57 -12.78 -3.88 -14.03
C SER A 57 -11.89 -3.21 -15.08
N LEU A 58 -12.24 -3.37 -16.36
CA LEU A 58 -11.60 -2.69 -17.49
C LEU A 58 -12.29 -1.37 -17.85
N SER A 59 -13.43 -1.04 -17.24
CA SER A 59 -14.32 0.04 -17.70
C SER A 59 -13.75 1.45 -17.58
N LEU A 60 -12.69 1.69 -16.80
CA LEU A 60 -12.09 3.02 -16.72
C LEU A 60 -11.04 3.24 -17.82
N LEU A 61 -10.13 2.27 -18.03
CA LEU A 61 -9.24 2.31 -19.20
C LEU A 61 -10.08 2.19 -20.48
N LEU A 62 -10.97 1.19 -20.58
CA LEU A 62 -11.91 0.96 -21.69
C LEU A 62 -13.05 1.98 -21.80
N LYS A 63 -13.33 2.89 -20.86
CA LYS A 63 -14.25 4.01 -21.16
C LYS A 63 -13.52 5.09 -21.94
N THR A 64 -12.33 5.47 -21.48
CA THR A 64 -11.48 6.43 -22.18
C THR A 64 -11.04 5.90 -23.55
N ILE A 65 -10.96 4.58 -23.67
CA ILE A 65 -10.54 3.85 -24.86
C ILE A 65 -11.72 3.34 -25.72
N GLY A 66 -12.85 2.96 -25.11
CA GLY A 66 -13.97 2.25 -25.74
C GLY A 66 -14.89 3.14 -26.56
N ASP A 67 -14.80 4.46 -26.41
CA ASP A 67 -15.40 5.41 -27.33
C ASP A 67 -14.60 5.52 -28.66
N CYS A 68 -13.39 4.94 -28.72
CA CYS A 68 -12.57 4.87 -29.93
C CYS A 68 -12.58 3.44 -30.50
N GLY A 69 -13.54 3.13 -31.37
CA GLY A 69 -13.40 1.98 -32.26
C GLY A 69 -12.04 2.04 -32.99
N ASN A 70 -11.26 0.94 -32.95
CA ASN A 70 -9.88 0.78 -33.46
C ASN A 70 -8.71 1.12 -32.51
N LEU A 71 -8.77 0.72 -31.24
CA LEU A 71 -7.60 0.69 -30.34
C LEU A 71 -6.31 0.16 -30.96
N GLU A 72 -6.41 -0.96 -31.68
CA GLU A 72 -5.27 -1.61 -32.34
C GLU A 72 -4.57 -0.66 -33.31
N LYS A 73 -5.36 0.13 -34.06
CA LYS A 73 -4.84 1.14 -34.99
C LYS A 73 -4.28 2.35 -34.24
N VAL A 74 -4.93 2.78 -33.15
CA VAL A 74 -4.43 3.87 -32.30
C VAL A 74 -3.07 3.49 -31.69
N CYS A 75 -2.97 2.31 -31.07
CA CYS A 75 -1.70 1.77 -30.55
C CYS A 75 -0.67 1.61 -31.67
N SER A 76 -1.05 1.09 -32.84
CA SER A 76 -0.14 1.00 -34.00
C SER A 76 0.36 2.37 -34.47
N ASN A 77 -0.48 3.39 -34.47
CA ASN A 77 -0.11 4.76 -34.86
C ASN A 77 0.79 5.43 -33.81
N ILE A 78 0.61 5.12 -32.52
CA ILE A 78 1.50 5.57 -31.45
C ILE A 78 2.87 4.89 -31.63
N LEU A 79 2.89 3.56 -31.79
CA LEU A 79 4.11 2.77 -31.98
C LEU A 79 4.84 3.09 -33.30
N ASP A 80 4.18 3.69 -34.28
CA ASP A 80 4.81 4.24 -35.49
C ASP A 80 5.58 5.53 -35.18
N LYS A 81 5.02 6.38 -34.32
CA LYS A 81 5.63 7.67 -33.92
C LYS A 81 6.78 7.55 -32.93
N TYR A 82 6.84 6.46 -32.17
CA TYR A 82 7.86 6.24 -31.14
C TYR A 82 8.79 5.06 -31.51
N SER A 83 10.10 5.31 -31.48
CA SER A 83 11.11 4.26 -31.70
C SER A 83 11.18 3.32 -30.50
N TYR A 84 10.53 2.15 -30.60
CA TYR A 84 10.59 1.08 -29.58
C TYR A 84 11.66 0.00 -29.88
N LEU A 85 12.38 0.10 -31.00
CA LEU A 85 13.37 -0.90 -31.41
C LEU A 85 14.82 -0.53 -31.05
N ASN A 86 15.10 0.76 -30.88
CA ASN A 86 16.45 1.27 -30.61
C ASN A 86 16.49 1.98 -29.26
N GLY A 87 17.18 1.37 -28.28
CA GLY A 87 17.40 1.96 -26.95
C GLY A 87 16.16 2.09 -26.08
N TYR A 88 15.04 1.47 -26.46
CA TYR A 88 13.83 1.42 -25.64
C TYR A 88 13.97 0.31 -24.59
N GLU A 89 13.94 0.70 -23.33
CA GLU A 89 13.84 -0.26 -22.22
C GLU A 89 12.39 -0.68 -22.06
N VAL A 90 12.13 -1.98 -22.25
CA VAL A 90 10.78 -2.54 -22.10
C VAL A 90 10.34 -2.41 -20.66
N SER A 91 9.19 -1.77 -20.45
CA SER A 91 8.62 -1.58 -19.12
C SER A 91 7.66 -2.71 -18.74
N GLY A 92 7.34 -2.80 -17.46
CA GLY A 92 6.22 -3.61 -16.97
C GLY A 92 4.92 -3.40 -17.74
N CYS A 93 4.60 -2.13 -18.02
CA CYS A 93 3.40 -1.72 -18.74
C CYS A 93 3.32 -2.37 -20.13
N ASP A 94 4.45 -2.54 -20.82
CA ASP A 94 4.48 -3.20 -22.12
C ASP A 94 4.04 -4.66 -22.04
N PHE A 95 4.51 -5.39 -21.02
CA PHE A 95 4.11 -6.79 -20.79
C PHE A 95 2.62 -6.90 -20.45
N PHE A 96 2.08 -5.98 -19.64
CA PHE A 96 0.65 -5.96 -19.32
C PHE A 96 -0.21 -5.69 -20.54
N VAL A 97 0.12 -4.65 -21.32
CA VAL A 97 -0.62 -4.31 -22.54
C VAL A 97 -0.56 -5.49 -23.51
N SER A 98 0.60 -6.14 -23.66
CA SER A 98 0.77 -7.32 -24.50
C SER A 98 -0.10 -8.50 -24.03
N ALA A 99 -0.13 -8.76 -22.72
CA ALA A 99 -0.93 -9.84 -22.13
C ALA A 99 -2.45 -9.60 -22.34
N VAL A 100 -2.92 -8.37 -22.07
CA VAL A 100 -4.33 -7.99 -22.27
C VAL A 100 -4.69 -8.10 -23.74
N ALA A 101 -3.89 -7.51 -24.62
CA ALA A 101 -4.18 -7.48 -26.06
C ALA A 101 -4.14 -8.87 -26.71
N SER A 102 -3.26 -9.76 -26.23
CA SER A 102 -3.24 -11.18 -26.66
C SER A 102 -4.53 -11.92 -26.26
N LYS A 103 -5.03 -11.72 -25.03
CA LYS A 103 -6.27 -12.34 -24.55
C LYS A 103 -7.52 -11.77 -25.22
N SER A 104 -7.54 -10.48 -25.47
CA SER A 104 -8.61 -9.79 -26.21
C SER A 104 -8.59 -10.09 -27.72
N LYS A 105 -7.68 -10.94 -28.20
CA LYS A 105 -7.55 -11.35 -29.61
C LYS A 105 -7.46 -10.17 -30.58
N TRP A 106 -6.62 -9.20 -30.26
CA TRP A 106 -6.44 -8.03 -31.11
C TRP A 106 -6.05 -8.42 -32.54
N ASN A 107 -6.72 -7.83 -33.54
CA ASN A 107 -6.45 -8.07 -34.95
C ASN A 107 -5.22 -7.29 -35.43
N THR A 108 -4.05 -7.92 -35.32
CA THR A 108 -2.77 -7.34 -35.75
C THR A 108 -2.55 -7.36 -37.28
N SER A 109 -3.46 -7.94 -38.05
CA SER A 109 -3.31 -8.20 -39.50
C SER A 109 -3.25 -6.91 -40.35
N GLY A 110 -3.67 -5.77 -39.80
CA GLY A 110 -3.58 -4.45 -40.44
C GLY A 110 -2.69 -3.43 -39.70
N CYS A 111 -1.95 -3.87 -38.67
CA CYS A 111 -1.23 -3.01 -37.74
C CYS A 111 0.24 -3.46 -37.63
N PRO A 112 1.12 -3.09 -38.58
CA PRO A 112 2.48 -3.65 -38.68
C PRO A 112 3.36 -3.26 -37.48
N HIS A 113 3.22 -2.04 -36.96
CA HIS A 113 3.99 -1.56 -35.80
C HIS A 113 3.56 -2.27 -34.52
N LEU A 114 2.26 -2.50 -34.35
CA LEU A 114 1.72 -3.29 -33.24
C LEU A 114 2.20 -4.75 -33.31
N ASN A 115 2.15 -5.39 -34.48
CA ASN A 115 2.62 -6.77 -34.65
C ASN A 115 4.12 -6.91 -34.36
N ARG A 116 4.92 -5.93 -34.83
CA ARG A 116 6.37 -5.92 -34.57
C ARG A 116 6.68 -5.66 -33.09
N TRP A 117 5.96 -4.77 -32.42
CA TRP A 117 6.05 -4.59 -30.96
C TRP A 117 5.69 -5.87 -30.20
N PHE A 118 4.58 -6.53 -30.53
CA PHE A 118 4.22 -7.83 -29.93
C PHE A 118 5.34 -8.88 -30.05
N ARG A 119 5.97 -8.99 -31.22
CA ARG A 119 7.11 -9.91 -31.42
C ARG A 119 8.32 -9.50 -30.59
N HIS A 120 8.61 -8.21 -30.50
CA HIS A 120 9.70 -7.68 -29.68
C HIS A 120 9.48 -8.01 -28.20
N ILE A 121 8.29 -7.73 -27.66
CA ILE A 121 7.92 -8.07 -26.28
C ILE A 121 7.97 -9.57 -26.03
N ASN A 122 7.40 -10.39 -26.92
CA ASN A 122 7.41 -11.85 -26.78
C ASN A 122 8.82 -12.46 -26.87
N ASN A 123 9.73 -11.85 -27.63
CA ASN A 123 11.13 -12.28 -27.70
C ASN A 123 11.92 -11.88 -26.44
N ILE A 124 11.58 -10.73 -25.85
CA ILE A 124 12.25 -10.22 -24.65
C ILE A 124 11.72 -10.89 -23.38
N THR A 125 10.49 -11.38 -23.35
CA THR A 125 9.88 -12.01 -22.17
C THR A 125 10.66 -13.27 -21.77
N PRO A 126 11.53 -13.28 -20.73
CA PRO A 126 12.09 -14.52 -20.22
C PRO A 126 11.00 -15.53 -19.87
N LYS A 127 11.25 -16.78 -20.25
CA LYS A 127 10.44 -17.92 -19.84
C LYS A 127 10.53 -18.05 -18.32
N GLY A 128 9.55 -17.50 -17.60
CA GLY A 128 9.55 -17.47 -16.12
C GLY A 128 8.95 -16.21 -15.49
N LEU A 129 8.74 -15.14 -16.26
CA LEU A 129 8.08 -13.91 -15.80
C LEU A 129 6.68 -14.17 -15.25
N PHE A 130 6.31 -13.42 -14.21
CA PHE A 130 4.92 -13.33 -13.79
C PHE A 130 4.06 -12.80 -14.94
N GLN A 131 3.17 -13.64 -15.44
CA GLN A 131 2.21 -13.25 -16.47
C GLN A 131 0.94 -12.75 -15.81
N VAL A 132 0.69 -11.46 -16.00
CA VAL A 132 -0.57 -10.81 -15.66
C VAL A 132 -1.71 -11.50 -16.43
N LEU A 133 -2.79 -11.84 -15.73
CA LEU A 133 -3.99 -12.46 -16.26
C LEU A 133 -4.97 -11.48 -16.95
N GLY A 134 -4.83 -10.18 -16.77
CA GLY A 134 -5.68 -9.13 -17.32
C GLY A 134 -6.96 -8.86 -16.51
N ASN A 135 -7.13 -9.51 -15.35
CA ASN A 135 -8.26 -9.30 -14.42
C ASN A 135 -7.79 -8.81 -13.04
N GLU A 136 -6.53 -8.43 -12.94
CA GLU A 136 -5.91 -7.85 -11.76
C GLU A 136 -6.61 -6.56 -11.37
N SER A 137 -6.91 -6.42 -10.09
CA SER A 137 -7.28 -5.15 -9.51
C SER A 137 -6.09 -4.17 -9.56
N PRO A 138 -6.33 -2.85 -9.46
CA PRO A 138 -5.25 -1.88 -9.29
C PRO A 138 -4.34 -2.20 -8.09
N LEU A 139 -4.86 -2.84 -7.04
CA LEU A 139 -4.08 -3.22 -5.85
C LEU A 139 -3.20 -4.44 -6.12
N ASP A 140 -3.63 -5.38 -6.97
CA ASP A 140 -2.79 -6.50 -7.41
C ASP A 140 -1.59 -5.98 -8.22
N LEU A 141 -1.87 -5.09 -9.19
CA LEU A 141 -0.82 -4.45 -10.00
C LEU A 141 0.12 -3.59 -9.16
N TRP A 142 -0.42 -2.89 -8.16
CA TRP A 142 0.40 -2.15 -7.20
C TRP A 142 1.33 -3.10 -6.42
N MET A 143 0.81 -4.21 -5.88
CA MET A 143 1.61 -5.17 -5.11
C MET A 143 2.74 -5.76 -5.95
N LEU A 144 2.50 -6.10 -7.22
CA LEU A 144 3.55 -6.55 -8.14
C LEU A 144 4.63 -5.48 -8.34
N SER A 145 4.24 -4.21 -8.42
CA SER A 145 5.18 -3.09 -8.58
C SER A 145 6.06 -2.91 -7.34
N ARG A 146 5.46 -3.04 -6.16
CA ARG A 146 6.16 -3.04 -4.87
C ARG A 146 7.09 -4.24 -4.72
N LEU A 147 6.67 -5.41 -5.19
CA LEU A 147 7.49 -6.61 -5.20
C LEU A 147 8.73 -6.44 -6.08
N SER A 148 8.58 -5.90 -7.29
CA SER A 148 9.69 -5.56 -8.19
C SER A 148 10.70 -4.63 -7.52
N ALA A 149 10.24 -3.54 -6.87
CA ALA A 149 11.14 -2.67 -6.13
C ALA A 149 11.82 -3.36 -4.95
N ALA A 150 11.13 -4.22 -4.21
CA ALA A 150 11.74 -4.94 -3.10
C ALA A 150 12.82 -5.91 -3.58
N VAL A 151 12.59 -6.62 -4.69
CA VAL A 151 13.60 -7.47 -5.33
C VAL A 151 14.81 -6.62 -5.74
N GLN A 152 14.58 -5.46 -6.37
CA GLN A 152 15.67 -4.56 -6.75
C GLN A 152 16.51 -4.12 -5.57
N MET A 153 15.84 -3.53 -4.56
CA MET A 153 16.50 -2.99 -3.37
C MET A 153 17.28 -4.07 -2.61
N CYS A 154 16.77 -5.31 -2.57
CA CYS A 154 17.49 -6.41 -1.93
C CYS A 154 18.73 -6.80 -2.72
N ASN A 155 18.66 -6.91 -4.05
CA ASN A 155 19.79 -7.27 -4.88
C ASN A 155 20.90 -6.19 -4.82
N ASP A 156 20.55 -4.91 -5.03
CA ASP A 156 21.50 -3.79 -4.95
C ASP A 156 22.18 -3.74 -3.58
N ALA A 157 21.40 -3.92 -2.51
CA ALA A 157 21.92 -3.88 -1.15
C ALA A 157 22.82 -5.09 -0.82
N LEU A 158 22.47 -6.29 -1.29
CA LEU A 158 23.30 -7.49 -1.11
C LEU A 158 24.62 -7.40 -1.90
N GLU A 159 24.58 -6.88 -3.13
CA GLU A 159 25.78 -6.63 -3.94
C GLU A 159 26.71 -5.60 -3.26
N ALA A 160 26.13 -4.57 -2.64
CA ALA A 160 26.86 -3.57 -1.88
C ALA A 160 27.25 -4.00 -0.45
N TYR A 161 26.93 -5.23 -0.03
CA TYR A 161 27.09 -5.72 1.35
C TYR A 161 26.36 -4.88 2.43
N ASP A 162 25.31 -4.15 2.04
CA ASP A 162 24.43 -3.39 2.92
C ASP A 162 23.23 -4.24 3.39
N PHE A 163 23.48 -5.11 4.37
CA PHE A 163 22.43 -5.95 4.95
C PHE A 163 21.32 -5.15 5.65
N VAL A 164 21.58 -3.90 6.07
CA VAL A 164 20.57 -3.07 6.72
C VAL A 164 19.51 -2.65 5.70
N SER A 165 19.94 -2.18 4.53
CA SER A 165 19.02 -1.84 3.44
C SER A 165 18.25 -3.08 2.93
N ALA A 166 18.91 -4.22 2.76
CA ALA A 166 18.25 -5.46 2.32
C ALA A 166 17.17 -5.94 3.31
N THR A 167 17.48 -5.95 4.61
CA THR A 167 16.50 -6.34 5.65
C THR A 167 15.36 -5.32 5.78
N THR A 168 15.64 -4.03 5.60
CA THR A 168 14.62 -2.97 5.59
C THR A 168 13.66 -3.12 4.41
N ALA A 169 14.18 -3.42 3.21
CA ALA A 169 13.36 -3.68 2.03
C ALA A 169 12.44 -4.89 2.24
N CYS A 170 12.96 -5.99 2.78
CA CYS A 170 12.16 -7.16 3.13
C CYS A 170 11.09 -6.83 4.19
N TYR A 171 11.46 -6.09 5.23
CA TYR A 171 10.53 -5.71 6.29
C TYR A 171 9.38 -4.84 5.77
N ASN A 172 9.69 -3.85 4.92
CA ASN A 172 8.70 -2.97 4.32
C ASN A 172 7.74 -3.72 3.39
N LEU A 173 8.28 -4.62 2.55
CA LEU A 173 7.47 -5.48 1.67
C LEU A 173 6.47 -6.32 2.48
N TRP A 174 6.94 -6.99 3.54
CA TRP A 174 6.10 -7.90 4.32
C TRP A 174 5.10 -7.17 5.21
N LEU A 175 5.54 -6.15 5.94
CA LEU A 175 4.70 -5.49 6.93
C LEU A 175 3.77 -4.47 6.28
N TYR A 176 4.34 -3.47 5.62
CA TYR A 176 3.60 -2.30 5.15
C TYR A 176 2.88 -2.60 3.83
N ASP A 177 3.56 -3.20 2.87
CA ASP A 177 2.97 -3.43 1.54
C ASP A 177 2.00 -4.63 1.57
N LEU A 178 2.47 -5.79 2.02
CA LEU A 178 1.68 -7.03 2.00
C LEU A 178 0.65 -7.09 3.13
N CYS A 179 1.07 -7.04 4.39
CA CYS A 179 0.18 -7.35 5.51
C CYS A 179 -0.80 -6.23 5.84
N ASP A 180 -0.35 -4.97 5.87
CA ASP A 180 -1.19 -3.86 6.31
C ASP A 180 -2.11 -3.32 5.19
N VAL A 181 -1.72 -3.52 3.92
CA VAL A 181 -2.46 -3.00 2.76
C VAL A 181 -3.02 -4.13 1.89
N TYR A 182 -2.16 -4.94 1.27
CA TYR A 182 -2.61 -5.85 0.21
C TYR A 182 -3.54 -6.94 0.74
N LEU A 183 -3.18 -7.65 1.81
CA LEU A 183 -4.02 -8.71 2.40
C LEU A 183 -5.39 -8.20 2.85
N GLU A 184 -5.44 -6.98 3.40
CA GLU A 184 -6.68 -6.34 3.80
C GLU A 184 -7.57 -6.03 2.58
N SER A 185 -6.97 -5.59 1.47
CA SER A 185 -7.68 -5.34 0.21
C SER A 185 -8.24 -6.61 -0.46
N LEU A 186 -7.63 -7.77 -0.22
CA LEU A 186 -8.05 -9.04 -0.81
C LEU A 186 -9.26 -9.67 -0.13
N LYS A 187 -9.53 -9.35 1.15
CA LYS A 187 -10.67 -9.91 1.90
C LYS A 187 -12.02 -9.78 1.16
N PRO A 188 -12.42 -8.57 0.68
CA PRO A 188 -13.65 -8.44 -0.10
C PRO A 188 -13.55 -9.12 -1.48
N VAL A 189 -12.38 -9.18 -2.10
CA VAL A 189 -12.18 -9.85 -3.39
C VAL A 189 -12.45 -11.36 -3.25
N PHE A 190 -11.93 -12.00 -2.21
CA PHE A 190 -12.20 -13.41 -1.94
C PHE A 190 -13.65 -13.69 -1.53
N ALA A 191 -14.38 -12.67 -1.08
CA ALA A 191 -15.82 -12.76 -0.81
C ALA A 191 -16.68 -12.43 -2.05
N SER A 192 -16.11 -11.91 -3.15
CA SER A 192 -16.86 -11.29 -4.24
C SER A 192 -17.57 -12.25 -5.19
N GLY A 193 -17.37 -13.57 -5.03
CA GLY A 193 -17.91 -14.61 -5.93
C GLY A 193 -17.36 -14.58 -7.36
N ASP A 194 -16.62 -13.53 -7.74
CA ASP A 194 -16.01 -13.37 -9.05
C ASP A 194 -14.74 -14.23 -9.16
N LYS A 195 -14.90 -15.38 -9.81
CA LYS A 195 -13.83 -16.36 -9.98
C LYS A 195 -12.59 -15.80 -10.68
N LEU A 196 -12.74 -14.83 -11.59
CA LEU A 196 -11.60 -14.29 -12.35
C LEU A 196 -10.76 -13.35 -11.48
N SER A 197 -11.39 -12.42 -10.79
CA SER A 197 -10.72 -11.52 -9.86
C SER A 197 -10.09 -12.31 -8.70
N ILE A 198 -10.78 -13.34 -8.20
CA ILE A 198 -10.22 -14.24 -7.17
C ILE A 198 -8.96 -14.95 -7.67
N LEU A 199 -8.96 -15.45 -8.92
CA LEU A 199 -7.79 -16.13 -9.49
C LEU A 199 -6.61 -15.17 -9.71
N ALA A 200 -6.87 -13.94 -10.18
CA ALA A 200 -5.84 -12.92 -10.35
C ALA A 200 -5.20 -12.53 -9.00
N ALA A 201 -6.03 -12.33 -7.97
CA ALA A 201 -5.59 -12.07 -6.60
C ALA A 201 -4.80 -13.26 -6.02
N GLN A 202 -5.26 -14.51 -6.20
CA GLN A 202 -4.54 -15.70 -5.74
C GLN A 202 -3.15 -15.82 -6.39
N ASN A 203 -3.04 -15.58 -7.70
CA ASN A 203 -1.77 -15.63 -8.42
C ASN A 203 -0.80 -14.56 -7.91
N THR A 204 -1.27 -13.32 -7.80
CA THR A 204 -0.46 -12.19 -7.31
C THR A 204 -0.01 -12.43 -5.86
N LEU A 205 -0.91 -12.90 -5.00
CA LEU A 205 -0.61 -13.24 -3.61
C LEU A 205 0.41 -14.38 -3.51
N TYR A 206 0.23 -15.45 -4.28
CA TYR A 206 1.18 -16.57 -4.30
C TYR A 206 2.58 -16.12 -4.73
N TYR A 207 2.66 -15.34 -5.81
CA TYR A 207 3.93 -14.88 -6.34
C TYR A 207 4.65 -13.94 -5.35
N THR A 208 3.88 -13.06 -4.70
CA THR A 208 4.38 -12.17 -3.64
C THR A 208 4.90 -12.95 -2.45
N LEU A 209 4.17 -13.96 -1.97
CA LEU A 209 4.61 -14.80 -0.84
C LEU A 209 5.83 -15.64 -1.18
N ASN A 210 5.83 -16.33 -2.32
CA ASN A 210 6.95 -17.18 -2.74
C ASN A 210 8.24 -16.37 -2.87
N THR A 211 8.15 -15.21 -3.52
CA THR A 211 9.28 -14.29 -3.72
C THR A 211 9.72 -13.68 -2.40
N GLY A 212 8.78 -13.14 -1.61
CA GLY A 212 9.08 -12.50 -0.33
C GLY A 212 9.73 -13.46 0.67
N LEU A 213 9.39 -14.76 0.65
CA LEU A 213 10.05 -15.78 1.47
C LEU A 213 11.47 -16.07 0.97
N ARG A 214 11.68 -16.14 -0.35
CA ARG A 214 13.02 -16.32 -0.96
C ARG A 214 13.94 -15.14 -0.65
N LEU A 215 13.45 -13.90 -0.77
CA LEU A 215 14.19 -12.68 -0.42
C LEU A 215 14.61 -12.67 1.06
N LEU A 216 13.70 -13.09 1.96
CA LEU A 216 13.93 -13.09 3.40
C LEU A 216 14.79 -14.26 3.90
N SER A 217 14.92 -15.32 3.09
CA SER A 217 15.58 -16.56 3.45
C SER A 217 17.02 -16.42 3.98
N PRO A 218 17.88 -15.58 3.39
CA PRO A 218 19.25 -15.36 3.90
C PRO A 218 19.29 -14.83 5.34
N PHE A 219 18.22 -14.17 5.79
CA PHE A 219 18.14 -13.53 7.11
C PHE A 219 17.35 -14.36 8.13
N MET A 220 16.31 -15.08 7.68
CA MET A 220 15.38 -15.80 8.56
C MET A 220 15.12 -17.25 8.09
N PRO A 221 16.18 -18.08 7.94
CA PRO A 221 16.13 -19.33 7.17
C PRO A 221 15.13 -20.36 7.70
N PHE A 222 14.98 -20.49 9.03
CA PHE A 222 14.14 -21.54 9.60
C PHE A 222 12.64 -21.30 9.37
N ILE A 223 12.18 -20.06 9.59
CA ILE A 223 10.77 -19.72 9.40
C ILE A 223 10.43 -19.59 7.92
N THR A 224 11.34 -19.07 7.09
CA THR A 224 11.11 -19.00 5.65
C THR A 224 11.06 -20.38 5.03
N GLU A 225 11.91 -21.32 5.45
CA GLU A 225 11.84 -22.73 5.04
C GLU A 225 10.48 -23.33 5.41
N GLU A 226 10.09 -23.22 6.67
CA GLU A 226 8.83 -23.79 7.17
C GLU A 226 7.60 -23.31 6.39
N LEU A 227 7.55 -22.00 6.13
CA LEU A 227 6.46 -21.34 5.43
C LEU A 227 6.49 -21.61 3.92
N TYR A 228 7.69 -21.64 3.32
CA TYR A 228 7.87 -21.91 1.90
C TYR A 228 7.37 -23.30 1.53
N GLN A 229 7.70 -24.30 2.37
CA GLN A 229 7.24 -25.68 2.16
C GLN A 229 5.72 -25.85 2.30
N ARG A 230 5.01 -24.89 2.91
CA ARG A 230 3.54 -24.87 3.03
C ARG A 230 2.82 -24.21 1.87
N LEU A 231 3.53 -23.43 1.05
CA LEU A 231 2.92 -22.84 -0.13
C LEU A 231 2.43 -23.95 -1.07
N PRO A 232 1.41 -23.69 -1.90
CA PRO A 232 0.98 -24.65 -2.90
C PRO A 232 2.09 -24.82 -3.94
N HIS A 233 2.41 -26.07 -4.25
CA HIS A 233 3.31 -26.42 -5.33
C HIS A 233 2.47 -27.22 -6.31
N GLY A 234 2.10 -26.65 -7.47
CA GLY A 234 1.52 -27.49 -8.51
C GLY A 234 2.58 -28.31 -9.21
N LYS A 235 2.52 -28.43 -10.54
CA LYS A 235 3.56 -29.14 -11.31
C LYS A 235 4.86 -28.34 -11.52
N ARG A 236 5.08 -27.26 -10.77
CA ARG A 236 6.39 -26.57 -10.74
C ARG A 236 7.38 -27.49 -10.02
N GLU A 237 8.59 -27.59 -10.55
CA GLU A 237 9.65 -28.34 -9.90
C GLU A 237 9.94 -27.73 -8.53
N ARG A 238 9.69 -28.51 -7.46
CA ARG A 238 9.87 -28.06 -6.08
C ARG A 238 11.35 -28.13 -5.75
N ALA A 239 11.95 -26.97 -5.44
CA ALA A 239 13.24 -26.98 -4.77
C ALA A 239 13.09 -27.74 -3.44
N PRO A 240 13.97 -28.72 -3.14
CA PRO A 240 13.83 -29.56 -1.94
C PRO A 240 13.95 -28.74 -0.64
N SER A 241 14.59 -27.57 -0.70
CA SER A 241 14.70 -26.59 0.38
C SER A 241 14.70 -25.19 -0.22
N ILE A 242 14.21 -24.19 0.53
CA ILE A 242 14.29 -22.78 0.09
C ILE A 242 15.75 -22.32 -0.03
N CYS A 243 16.68 -22.94 0.71
CA CYS A 243 18.10 -22.62 0.69
C CYS A 243 18.78 -22.95 -0.64
N VAL A 244 18.20 -23.86 -1.44
CA VAL A 244 18.69 -24.23 -2.77
C VAL A 244 17.72 -23.81 -3.88
N ALA A 245 16.66 -23.08 -3.53
CA ALA A 245 15.83 -22.41 -4.51
C ALA A 245 16.64 -21.28 -5.15
N LYS A 246 16.39 -20.99 -6.43
CA LYS A 246 16.99 -19.83 -7.09
C LYS A 246 16.70 -18.57 -6.28
N TYR A 247 17.61 -17.61 -6.21
CA TYR A 247 17.31 -16.31 -5.61
C TYR A 247 16.47 -15.46 -6.59
N PRO A 248 15.58 -14.56 -6.13
CA PRO A 248 14.84 -13.67 -7.02
C PRO A 248 15.75 -12.61 -7.63
N GLU A 249 15.89 -12.61 -8.96
CA GLU A 249 16.74 -11.68 -9.71
C GLU A 249 15.90 -10.60 -10.39
N GLN A 250 16.44 -9.39 -10.57
CA GLN A 250 15.71 -8.23 -11.12
C GLN A 250 15.03 -8.54 -12.46
N GLU A 251 15.67 -9.31 -13.33
CA GLU A 251 15.19 -9.60 -14.69
C GLU A 251 13.91 -10.46 -14.70
N GLU A 252 13.61 -11.15 -13.59
CA GLU A 252 12.38 -11.92 -13.40
C GLU A 252 11.20 -11.04 -12.96
N TYR A 253 11.43 -9.78 -12.54
CA TYR A 253 10.45 -8.91 -11.88
C TYR A 253 10.40 -7.52 -12.54
N LEU A 254 10.06 -7.47 -13.83
CA LEU A 254 10.07 -6.24 -14.65
C LEU A 254 8.83 -5.35 -14.47
N TRP A 255 7.79 -5.83 -13.78
CA TRP A 255 6.57 -5.05 -13.57
C TRP A 255 6.82 -3.89 -12.59
N ARG A 256 6.95 -2.67 -13.11
CA ARG A 256 7.11 -1.44 -12.33
C ARG A 256 6.16 -0.35 -12.84
N ASN A 257 5.35 0.19 -11.94
CA ASN A 257 4.41 1.28 -12.19
C ASN A 257 4.46 2.30 -11.04
N VAL A 258 5.35 3.29 -11.19
CA VAL A 258 5.58 4.34 -10.19
C VAL A 258 4.37 5.25 -10.03
N GLU A 259 3.64 5.52 -11.12
CA GLU A 259 2.44 6.36 -11.08
C GLU A 259 1.35 5.72 -10.20
N LEU A 260 1.09 4.41 -10.40
CA LEU A 260 0.16 3.66 -9.57
C LEU A 260 0.58 3.63 -8.10
N GLU A 261 1.88 3.56 -7.82
CA GLU A 261 2.39 3.66 -6.44
C GLU A 261 2.11 5.01 -5.80
N LEU A 262 2.28 6.11 -6.53
CA LEU A 262 1.94 7.44 -6.03
C LEU A 262 0.45 7.58 -5.76
N GLN A 263 -0.39 6.99 -6.60
CA GLN A 263 -1.84 6.99 -6.41
C GLN A 263 -2.26 6.20 -5.16
N VAL A 264 -1.66 5.01 -4.95
CA VAL A 264 -1.93 4.20 -3.75
C VAL A 264 -1.35 4.87 -2.50
N ASP A 265 -0.18 5.51 -2.57
CA ASP A 265 0.39 6.30 -1.47
C ASP A 265 -0.53 7.46 -1.07
N PHE A 266 -1.10 8.17 -2.04
CA PHE A 266 -2.09 9.21 -1.78
C PHE A 266 -3.35 8.65 -1.08
N ALA A 267 -3.88 7.52 -1.56
CA ALA A 267 -5.00 6.85 -0.91
C ALA A 267 -4.67 6.41 0.54
N GLN A 268 -3.46 5.89 0.77
CA GLN A 268 -2.99 5.52 2.11
C GLN A 268 -2.84 6.73 3.04
N LYS A 269 -2.32 7.86 2.56
CA LYS A 269 -2.27 9.13 3.32
C LYS A 269 -3.66 9.54 3.78
N LEU A 270 -4.64 9.45 2.89
CA LEU A 270 -6.04 9.76 3.18
C LEU A 270 -6.62 8.79 4.23
N ILE A 271 -6.40 7.48 4.08
CA ILE A 271 -6.80 6.47 5.08
C ILE A 271 -6.17 6.77 6.44
N HIS A 272 -4.88 7.08 6.48
CA HIS A 272 -4.16 7.38 7.72
C HIS A 272 -4.75 8.60 8.43
N LYS A 273 -5.04 9.68 7.69
CA LYS A 273 -5.67 10.89 8.24
C LYS A 273 -7.06 10.61 8.80
N ILE A 274 -7.89 9.83 8.10
CA ILE A 274 -9.21 9.43 8.62
C ILE A 274 -9.06 8.57 9.89
N ARG A 275 -8.16 7.58 9.88
CA ARG A 275 -7.93 6.72 11.05
C ARG A 275 -7.39 7.50 12.25
N SER A 276 -6.51 8.47 12.01
CA SER A 276 -6.00 9.38 13.05
C SER A 276 -7.15 10.19 13.64
N ALA A 277 -7.94 10.88 12.80
CA ALA A 277 -9.07 11.67 13.27
C ALA A 277 -10.07 10.83 14.08
N ARG A 278 -10.38 9.62 13.62
CA ARG A 278 -11.24 8.70 14.37
C ARG A 278 -10.67 8.34 15.74
N SER A 279 -9.36 8.16 15.83
CA SER A 279 -8.67 7.92 17.11
C SER A 279 -8.71 9.16 18.01
N ASP A 280 -8.49 10.35 17.44
CA ASP A 280 -8.50 11.62 18.17
C ASP A 280 -9.87 11.89 18.80
N TYR A 281 -10.93 11.57 18.05
CA TYR A 281 -12.32 11.65 18.50
C TYR A 281 -12.83 10.42 19.27
N ASN A 282 -11.93 9.49 19.64
CA ASN A 282 -12.26 8.27 20.40
C ASN A 282 -13.37 7.40 19.79
N ILE A 283 -13.51 7.42 18.46
CA ILE A 283 -14.52 6.66 17.74
C ILE A 283 -14.14 5.16 17.76
N PRO A 284 -15.01 4.27 18.27
CA PRO A 284 -14.73 2.84 18.30
C PRO A 284 -14.36 2.27 16.92
N ARG A 285 -13.44 1.31 16.85
CA ARG A 285 -13.02 0.69 15.57
C ARG A 285 -14.18 0.01 14.83
N ASN A 286 -15.21 -0.44 15.55
CA ASN A 286 -16.31 -1.20 14.98
C ASN A 286 -17.44 -0.30 14.43
N SER A 287 -17.46 1.00 14.75
CA SER A 287 -18.49 1.91 14.25
C SER A 287 -18.08 2.47 12.89
N LYS A 288 -18.93 2.31 11.87
CA LYS A 288 -18.66 2.89 10.56
C LYS A 288 -19.10 4.35 10.53
N THR A 289 -18.25 5.23 9.99
CA THR A 289 -18.54 6.68 9.86
C THR A 289 -18.72 7.05 8.39
N GLU A 290 -19.62 7.97 8.11
CA GLU A 290 -19.70 8.57 6.77
C GLU A 290 -18.54 9.54 6.57
N ALA A 291 -17.93 9.47 5.40
CA ALA A 291 -16.92 10.42 4.96
C ALA A 291 -17.32 11.02 3.62
N PHE A 292 -16.99 12.28 3.44
CA PHE A 292 -17.12 12.99 2.19
C PHE A 292 -15.77 13.58 1.83
N PHE A 293 -15.57 13.95 0.57
CA PHE A 293 -14.35 14.62 0.17
C PHE A 293 -14.64 15.72 -0.84
N ARG A 294 -13.74 16.69 -0.88
CA ARG A 294 -13.70 17.74 -1.89
C ARG A 294 -12.33 17.68 -2.55
N ALA A 295 -12.34 17.74 -3.87
CA ALA A 295 -11.15 17.81 -4.70
C ALA A 295 -11.22 19.07 -5.57
N SER A 296 -10.13 19.84 -5.59
CA SER A 296 -10.00 21.09 -6.34
C SER A 296 -9.87 20.86 -7.85
N ASP A 297 -9.38 19.68 -8.25
CA ASP A 297 -9.17 19.30 -9.64
C ASP A 297 -9.78 17.92 -9.97
N ASP A 298 -10.07 17.70 -11.24
CA ASP A 298 -10.73 16.47 -11.72
C ASP A 298 -9.83 15.24 -11.55
N SER A 299 -8.51 15.39 -11.70
CA SER A 299 -7.58 14.25 -11.59
C SER A 299 -7.55 13.67 -10.18
N THR A 300 -7.51 14.52 -9.16
CA THR A 300 -7.60 14.12 -7.75
C THR A 300 -8.96 13.51 -7.44
N ARG A 301 -10.04 14.06 -8.02
CA ARG A 301 -11.39 13.52 -7.84
C ARG A 301 -11.51 12.10 -8.41
N GLU A 302 -11.00 11.89 -9.62
CA GLU A 302 -10.97 10.58 -10.26
C GLU A 302 -10.12 9.59 -9.48
N LEU A 303 -8.94 9.99 -9.00
CA LEU A 303 -8.08 9.15 -8.16
C LEU A 303 -8.83 8.67 -6.90
N VAL A 304 -9.42 9.59 -6.13
CA VAL A 304 -10.15 9.22 -4.90
C VAL A 304 -11.35 8.33 -5.21
N ASN A 305 -12.04 8.57 -6.32
CA ASN A 305 -13.15 7.71 -6.76
C ASN A 305 -12.66 6.30 -7.16
N ASN A 306 -11.56 6.20 -7.89
CA ASN A 306 -10.98 4.92 -8.34
C ASN A 306 -10.56 4.04 -7.16
N PHE A 307 -10.03 4.65 -6.09
CA PHE A 307 -9.65 3.96 -4.87
C PHE A 307 -10.72 4.04 -3.76
N GLY A 308 -11.94 4.50 -4.07
CA GLY A 308 -12.95 4.81 -3.05
C GLY A 308 -13.37 3.59 -2.23
N SER A 309 -13.48 2.42 -2.85
CA SER A 309 -13.78 1.15 -2.17
C SER A 309 -12.65 0.73 -1.22
N PHE A 310 -11.40 0.84 -1.68
CA PHE A 310 -10.19 0.58 -0.90
C PHE A 310 -10.05 1.52 0.29
N ILE A 311 -10.24 2.83 0.07
CA ILE A 311 -10.22 3.86 1.11
C ILE A 311 -11.28 3.56 2.16
N THR A 312 -12.53 3.34 1.74
CA THR A 312 -13.66 3.09 2.64
C THR A 312 -13.43 1.84 3.50
N LEU A 313 -12.91 0.78 2.89
CA LEU A 313 -12.58 -0.48 3.58
C LEU A 313 -11.55 -0.25 4.69
N LEU A 314 -10.41 0.35 4.36
CA LEU A 314 -9.33 0.51 5.32
C LEU A 314 -9.61 1.61 6.34
N SER A 315 -10.27 2.71 5.97
CA SER A 315 -10.59 3.78 6.91
C SER A 315 -11.72 3.44 7.90
N SER A 316 -12.39 2.30 7.74
CA SER A 316 -13.60 1.91 8.48
C SER A 316 -14.76 2.89 8.27
N CYS A 317 -14.85 3.47 7.07
CA CYS A 317 -15.98 4.31 6.68
C CYS A 317 -17.16 3.48 6.16
N SER A 318 -18.37 4.03 6.22
CA SER A 318 -19.55 3.45 5.57
C SER A 318 -19.62 3.82 4.09
N SER A 319 -19.24 5.05 3.75
CA SER A 319 -19.16 5.55 2.38
C SER A 319 -18.15 6.69 2.25
N LEU A 320 -17.71 6.93 1.01
CA LEU A 320 -16.89 8.06 0.60
C LEU A 320 -17.54 8.70 -0.63
N LYS A 321 -18.00 9.95 -0.54
CA LYS A 321 -18.67 10.66 -1.64
C LYS A 321 -18.09 12.05 -1.87
N SER A 322 -18.07 12.49 -3.14
CA SER A 322 -17.65 13.85 -3.50
C SER A 322 -18.74 14.87 -3.14
N VAL A 323 -18.35 16.00 -2.58
CA VAL A 323 -19.23 17.13 -2.24
C VAL A 323 -18.54 18.47 -2.51
N ASP A 324 -19.33 19.52 -2.73
CA ASP A 324 -18.81 20.88 -2.96
C ASP A 324 -18.47 21.62 -1.65
N GLY A 325 -19.08 21.22 -0.54
CA GLY A 325 -18.90 21.82 0.79
C GLY A 325 -19.03 20.82 1.94
N PRO A 326 -18.51 21.17 3.13
CA PRO A 326 -18.56 20.31 4.30
C PRO A 326 -20.00 20.10 4.77
N PRO A 327 -20.48 18.86 4.92
CA PRO A 327 -21.77 18.60 5.55
C PRO A 327 -21.77 19.02 7.02
N ASP A 328 -22.92 19.47 7.53
CA ASP A 328 -23.08 19.86 8.93
C ASP A 328 -22.67 18.73 9.87
N GLY A 329 -21.90 19.07 10.90
CA GLY A 329 -21.45 18.09 11.88
C GLY A 329 -20.22 17.28 11.47
N SER A 330 -19.43 17.77 10.51
CA SER A 330 -18.22 17.11 10.01
C SER A 330 -16.93 17.76 10.50
N ALA A 331 -15.93 16.94 10.84
CA ALA A 331 -14.56 17.40 10.99
C ALA A 331 -13.88 17.53 9.62
N ILE A 332 -13.18 18.65 9.41
CA ILE A 332 -12.44 18.95 8.18
C ILE A 332 -11.01 18.43 8.33
N LEU A 333 -10.60 17.54 7.42
CA LEU A 333 -9.29 16.91 7.40
C LEU A 333 -8.55 17.32 6.12
N PRO A 334 -7.59 18.27 6.19
CA PRO A 334 -6.77 18.60 5.03
C PRO A 334 -5.80 17.46 4.73
N ILE A 335 -5.88 16.93 3.50
CA ILE A 335 -4.99 15.86 3.01
C ILE A 335 -3.84 16.47 2.20
N SER A 336 -4.19 17.40 1.31
CA SER A 336 -3.27 18.18 0.48
C SER A 336 -3.90 19.55 0.20
N ASP A 337 -3.15 20.41 -0.47
CA ASP A 337 -3.62 21.66 -1.08
C ASP A 337 -4.80 21.46 -2.06
N LYS A 338 -4.99 20.26 -2.59
CA LYS A 338 -6.02 19.93 -3.59
C LYS A 338 -7.13 19.03 -3.08
N CYS A 339 -7.04 18.50 -1.86
CA CYS A 339 -8.00 17.53 -1.34
C CYS A 339 -8.24 17.68 0.15
N GLU A 340 -9.52 17.74 0.50
CA GLU A 340 -10.02 17.76 1.88
C GLU A 340 -11.02 16.64 2.08
N VAL A 341 -11.00 16.04 3.26
CA VAL A 341 -11.97 15.01 3.67
C VAL A 341 -12.81 15.55 4.81
N PHE A 342 -14.11 15.31 4.75
CA PHE A 342 -15.08 15.66 5.78
C PHE A 342 -15.56 14.38 6.47
N LEU A 343 -15.21 14.21 7.74
CA LEU A 343 -15.61 13.06 8.53
C LEU A 343 -16.84 13.41 9.37
N VAL A 344 -17.97 12.76 9.12
CA VAL A 344 -19.20 13.04 9.88
C VAL A 344 -19.08 12.49 11.30
N LEU A 345 -19.19 13.39 12.28
CA LEU A 345 -19.13 13.06 13.70
C LEU A 345 -20.51 13.04 14.36
N LYS A 346 -21.51 13.67 13.72
CA LYS A 346 -22.88 13.77 14.24
C LYS A 346 -23.49 12.40 14.51
N GLY A 347 -23.94 12.19 15.75
CA GLY A 347 -24.53 10.92 16.21
C GLY A 347 -23.55 9.81 16.60
N MET A 348 -22.23 10.03 16.42
CA MET A 348 -21.19 9.06 16.78
C MET A 348 -20.47 9.40 18.10
N ILE A 349 -20.60 10.64 18.55
CA ILE A 349 -19.96 11.19 19.74
C ILE A 349 -21.04 11.87 20.58
N ASP A 350 -20.92 11.76 21.90
CA ASP A 350 -21.66 12.57 22.87
C ASP A 350 -20.89 13.89 23.05
N PRO A 351 -21.27 14.99 22.36
CA PRO A 351 -20.45 16.19 22.29
C PRO A 351 -20.23 16.77 23.69
N LEU A 352 -21.23 16.68 24.57
CA LEU A 352 -21.15 17.19 25.94
C LEU A 352 -20.10 16.45 26.76
N LYS A 353 -20.03 15.12 26.66
CA LYS A 353 -19.01 14.34 27.37
C LYS A 353 -17.61 14.57 26.82
N GLU A 354 -17.47 14.69 25.50
CA GLU A 354 -16.16 14.90 24.89
C GLU A 354 -15.65 16.32 25.18
N ILE A 355 -16.53 17.34 25.13
CA ILE A 355 -16.22 18.70 25.58
C ILE A 355 -15.73 18.68 27.04
N GLN A 356 -16.45 18.04 27.96
CA GLN A 356 -16.01 17.95 29.37
C GLN A 356 -14.64 17.26 29.53
N LYS A 357 -14.35 16.24 28.72
CA LYS A 357 -13.06 15.52 28.75
C LYS A 357 -11.92 16.40 28.22
N LEU A 358 -12.16 17.09 27.11
CA LEU A 358 -11.17 17.98 26.50
C LEU A 358 -10.95 19.24 27.34
N GLU A 359 -11.99 19.77 27.99
CA GLU A 359 -11.87 20.87 28.97
C GLU A 359 -10.98 20.46 30.15
N LYS A 360 -11.17 19.27 30.73
CA LYS A 360 -10.27 18.76 31.78
C LYS A 360 -8.83 18.62 31.30
N LYS A 361 -8.62 18.17 30.07
CA LYS A 361 -7.28 18.06 29.47
C LYS A 361 -6.66 19.44 29.23
N LYS A 362 -7.46 20.41 28.78
CA LYS A 362 -7.09 21.83 28.62
C LYS A 362 -6.67 22.42 29.95
N GLU A 363 -7.44 22.23 31.01
CA GLU A 363 -7.10 22.68 32.37
C GLU A 363 -5.75 22.09 32.84
N PHE A 364 -5.54 20.79 32.63
CA PHE A 364 -4.27 20.14 32.98
C PHE A 364 -3.08 20.73 32.20
N LEU A 365 -3.22 20.95 30.89
CA LEU A 365 -2.16 21.53 30.07
C LEU A 365 -1.88 22.99 30.47
N VAL A 366 -2.91 23.79 30.74
CA VAL A 366 -2.76 25.18 31.22
C VAL A 366 -2.03 25.21 32.58
N GLN A 367 -2.35 24.28 33.49
CA GLN A 367 -1.62 24.15 34.76
C GLN A 367 -0.16 23.70 34.54
N SER A 368 0.10 22.82 33.58
CA SER A 368 1.45 22.37 33.24
C SER A 368 2.29 23.50 32.63
N ILE A 369 1.71 24.25 31.68
CA ILE A 369 2.36 25.40 31.04
C ILE A 369 2.66 26.48 32.06
N SER A 370 1.69 26.86 32.92
CA SER A 370 1.91 27.88 33.94
C SER A 370 3.01 27.49 34.94
N LYS A 371 3.09 26.21 35.34
CA LYS A 371 4.20 25.71 36.18
C LYS A 371 5.56 25.81 35.49
N LEU A 372 5.63 25.44 34.21
CA LEU A 372 6.87 25.56 33.42
C LEU A 372 7.28 27.02 33.23
N GLU A 373 6.35 27.90 32.88
CA GLU A 373 6.61 29.34 32.72
C GLU A 373 7.04 30.00 34.05
N THR A 374 6.44 29.61 35.17
CA THR A 374 6.84 30.09 36.51
C THR A 374 8.24 29.59 36.89
N ALA A 375 8.56 28.33 36.59
CA ALA A 375 9.90 27.80 36.82
C ALA A 375 10.96 28.52 35.97
N MET A 376 10.67 28.72 34.68
CA MET A 376 11.57 29.37 33.71
C MET A 376 11.75 30.87 33.94
N SER A 377 10.79 31.54 34.59
CA SER A 377 10.86 32.98 34.92
C SER A 377 11.54 33.30 36.25
N SER A 378 11.95 32.28 37.02
CA SER A 378 12.68 32.50 38.27
C SER A 378 14.07 33.09 38.04
N LYS A 379 14.45 34.11 38.82
CA LYS A 379 15.71 34.86 38.63
C LYS A 379 16.98 34.00 38.70
N ASP A 380 16.91 32.85 39.36
CA ASP A 380 18.03 31.91 39.50
C ASP A 380 18.02 30.80 38.43
N TYR A 381 17.02 30.75 37.54
CA TYR A 381 16.83 29.65 36.60
C TYR A 381 18.03 29.48 35.65
N GLU A 382 18.52 30.59 35.09
CA GLU A 382 19.65 30.57 34.16
C GLU A 382 20.97 30.18 34.82
N ALA A 383 21.14 30.47 36.11
CA ALA A 383 22.36 30.19 36.84
C ALA A 383 22.37 28.80 37.48
N LYS A 384 21.20 28.28 37.88
CA LYS A 384 21.07 27.07 38.72
C LYS A 384 20.62 25.83 37.96
N VAL A 385 20.03 25.99 36.77
CA VAL A 385 19.50 24.87 35.97
C VAL A 385 20.45 24.55 34.82
N PRO A 386 20.92 23.29 34.70
CA PRO A 386 21.77 22.84 33.60
C PRO A 386 21.15 23.09 32.21
N GLU A 387 22.02 23.32 31.22
CA GLU A 387 21.61 23.67 29.86
C GLU A 387 20.74 22.62 29.18
N GLU A 388 21.07 21.32 29.34
CA GLU A 388 20.25 20.20 28.85
C GLU A 388 18.81 20.25 29.40
N ILE A 389 18.65 20.57 30.69
CA ILE A 389 17.32 20.63 31.34
C ILE A 389 16.55 21.86 30.86
N ARG A 390 17.23 22.98 30.58
CA ARG A 390 16.59 24.17 30.00
C ARG A 390 16.07 23.89 28.60
N PHE A 391 16.86 23.22 27.76
CA PHE A 391 16.43 22.82 26.41
C PHE A 391 15.21 21.91 26.45
N VAL A 392 15.23 20.87 27.30
CA VAL A 392 14.10 19.95 27.47
C VAL A 392 12.84 20.67 27.98
N ASN A 393 12.97 21.62 28.91
CA ASN A 393 11.83 22.39 29.40
C ASN A 393 11.26 23.32 28.32
N GLN A 394 12.12 23.91 27.50
CA GLN A 394 11.71 24.76 26.38
C GLN A 394 10.99 23.95 25.29
N GLU A 395 11.52 22.78 24.92
CA GLU A 395 10.84 21.84 24.01
C GLU A 395 9.47 21.42 24.56
N LYS A 396 9.40 21.02 25.83
CA LYS A 396 8.12 20.65 26.47
C LYS A 396 7.12 21.80 26.48
N LEU A 397 7.58 23.03 26.68
CA LEU A 397 6.71 24.20 26.67
C LEU A 397 6.15 24.45 25.26
N VAL A 398 7.00 24.37 24.23
CA VAL A 398 6.56 24.48 22.82
C VAL A 398 5.57 23.38 22.47
N GLN A 399 5.86 22.13 22.84
CA GLN A 399 4.97 20.99 22.61
C GLN A 399 3.62 21.19 23.32
N ASN A 400 3.62 21.54 24.60
CA ASN A 400 2.39 21.73 25.37
C ASN A 400 1.54 22.88 24.82
N LYS A 401 2.17 23.98 24.36
CA LYS A 401 1.45 25.09 23.70
C LYS A 401 0.84 24.65 22.38
N GLY A 402 1.59 23.94 21.53
CA GLY A 402 1.06 23.41 20.28
C GLY A 402 -0.08 22.40 20.47
N GLU A 403 -0.04 21.59 21.54
CA GLU A 403 -1.15 20.71 21.91
C GLU A 403 -2.37 21.48 22.43
N LEU A 404 -2.16 22.58 23.16
CA LEU A 404 -3.23 23.44 23.67
C LEU A 404 -3.99 24.13 22.52
N ASP A 405 -3.29 24.63 21.51
CA ASP A 405 -3.88 25.29 20.34
C ASP A 405 -4.76 24.31 19.56
N LYS A 406 -4.26 23.10 19.30
CA LYS A 406 -5.03 22.02 18.65
C LYS A 406 -6.27 21.62 19.46
N LEU A 407 -6.16 21.60 20.78
CA LEU A 407 -7.29 21.33 21.68
C LEU A 407 -8.36 22.42 21.62
N ALA A 408 -7.95 23.69 21.50
CA ALA A 408 -8.87 24.80 21.36
C ALA A 408 -9.65 24.73 20.03
N GLU A 409 -8.98 24.46 18.92
CA GLU A 409 -9.62 24.25 17.61
C GLU A 409 -10.59 23.06 17.66
N ALA A 410 -10.19 21.95 18.27
CA ALA A 410 -11.06 20.77 18.41
C ALA A 410 -12.32 21.07 19.25
N LEU A 411 -12.20 21.86 20.33
CA LEU A 411 -13.33 22.30 21.14
C LEU A 411 -14.28 23.21 20.36
N GLU A 412 -13.77 24.14 19.53
CA GLU A 412 -14.61 24.97 18.66
C GLU A 412 -15.39 24.13 17.63
N VAL A 413 -14.75 23.12 17.05
CA VAL A 413 -15.40 22.20 16.11
C VAL A 413 -16.50 21.41 16.82
N LEU A 414 -16.21 20.86 18.00
CA LEU A 414 -17.19 20.09 18.79
C LEU A 414 -18.36 20.93 19.30
N ALA A 415 -18.15 22.21 19.61
CA ALA A 415 -19.22 23.13 20.00
C ALA A 415 -20.19 23.48 18.86
N LYS A 416 -19.78 23.24 17.60
CA LYS A 416 -20.60 23.44 16.39
C LYS A 416 -21.32 22.15 15.94
N LEU A 417 -21.02 21.00 16.56
CA LEU A 417 -21.72 19.72 16.34
C LEU A 417 -23.03 19.67 17.13
#